data_AF-A0A821GJ85-F1
#
_entry.id   AF-A0A821GJ85-F1
#
_cell.length_a   1.000
_cell.length_b   1.000
_cell.length_c   1.000
_cell.angle_alpha   90.00
_cell.angle_beta   90.00
_cell.angle_gamma   90.00
#
_symmetry.space_group_name_H-M   'P 1'
#
loop_
_entity.id
_entity.type
_entity.pdbx_description
1 polymer ?
#
loop_
_entity_poly.entity_id
_entity_poly.type
_entity_poly.pdbx_seq_one_letter_code
_entity_poly.pdbx_strand_id
1 'polypeptide(L)'
;GIGLCTFDQPLLGEYYSHENGLETHTSLKLNGDIDRLYYRRESGAGATQKDSGGLLVSKDVGECFQLNLKRYYYELIYRDKSQSCFQCYQMFNRTKNIIQLRKSSCEEITLLTNQMNFEELCRTIDEQSEFITLFSKSYSAEECRRTMYGTYHFTYEFREGGIGICDNPTSRLISCPDPGTPFEAVNERFRMKYGYCKHLTSSFDADQLYQCLGSWLTTDGNIITAFANERVGSERWYDKFRCMLTRKDQPQWFAKSLFAECSSLSSPTDGPEKVIITPIIPEEVSS
;
A
#
# COMPACT_ATOMS: atom_id res chain seq x y z
N GLY A 1 -21.77 1.27 31.00
CA GLY A 1 -20.34 1.53 31.26
C GLY A 1 -19.64 1.53 29.94
N ILE A 2 -18.97 2.63 29.59
CA ILE A 2 -18.21 2.73 28.34
C ILE A 2 -16.97 1.87 28.54
N GLY A 3 -16.95 0.68 27.94
CA GLY A 3 -15.74 -0.15 27.90
C GLY A 3 -14.65 0.61 27.17
N LEU A 4 -13.43 0.60 27.71
CA LEU A 4 -12.25 1.14 27.04
C LEU A 4 -12.13 0.45 25.67
N CYS A 5 -12.22 1.23 24.59
CA CYS A 5 -11.95 0.69 23.27
C CYS A 5 -10.45 0.41 23.17
N THR A 6 -10.09 -0.87 23.03
CA THR A 6 -8.71 -1.31 22.91
C THR A 6 -8.46 -1.91 21.54
N PHE A 7 -7.31 -1.61 20.93
CA PHE A 7 -6.86 -2.31 19.72
C PHE A 7 -6.12 -3.58 20.10
N ASP A 8 -6.50 -4.68 19.48
CA ASP A 8 -5.73 -5.93 19.48
C ASP A 8 -5.21 -6.21 18.06
N GLN A 9 -4.38 -7.24 17.94
CA GLN A 9 -4.05 -7.82 16.65
C GLN A 9 -5.35 -8.20 15.91
N PRO A 10 -5.46 -7.91 14.60
CA PRO A 10 -4.40 -7.50 13.68
C PRO A 10 -4.24 -5.97 13.50
N LEU A 11 -4.99 -5.14 14.24
CA LEU A 11 -5.01 -3.68 14.02
C LEU A 11 -3.86 -2.96 14.71
N LEU A 12 -3.41 -3.47 15.86
CA LEU A 12 -2.36 -2.86 16.68
C LEU A 12 -1.03 -2.73 15.90
N GLY A 13 -0.46 -1.53 15.85
CA GLY A 13 0.87 -1.31 15.25
C GLY A 13 1.13 0.09 14.71
N GLU A 14 2.26 0.20 14.03
CA GLU A 14 2.70 1.41 13.34
C GLU A 14 2.57 1.23 11.82
N TYR A 15 1.99 2.23 11.15
CA TYR A 15 1.67 2.16 9.74
C TYR A 15 2.18 3.38 8.98
N TYR A 16 2.38 3.20 7.67
CA TYR A 16 2.69 4.24 6.71
C TYR A 16 1.67 4.23 5.57
N SER A 17 1.33 5.41 5.08
CA SER A 17 0.48 5.63 3.91
C SER A 17 0.93 6.88 3.17
N HIS A 18 0.62 6.95 1.88
CA HIS A 18 0.66 8.18 1.11
C HIS A 18 -0.77 8.65 0.86
N GLU A 19 -1.12 9.85 1.34
CA GLU A 19 -2.50 10.36 1.35
C GLU A 19 -2.51 11.78 0.83
N ASN A 20 -3.18 12.03 -0.30
CA ASN A 20 -3.33 13.38 -0.87
C ASN A 20 -2.00 14.14 -1.01
N GLY A 21 -0.94 13.46 -1.44
CA GLY A 21 0.40 14.04 -1.58
C GLY A 21 1.21 14.15 -0.28
N LEU A 22 0.70 13.65 0.84
CA LEU A 22 1.35 13.70 2.15
C LEU A 22 1.81 12.31 2.59
N GLU A 23 2.98 12.27 3.23
CA GLU A 23 3.46 11.10 3.94
C GLU A 23 2.76 11.03 5.30
N THR A 24 1.99 9.97 5.51
CA THR A 24 1.19 9.83 6.73
C THR A 24 1.70 8.65 7.54
N HIS A 25 2.04 8.93 8.80
CA HIS A 25 2.38 7.91 9.78
C HIS A 25 1.23 7.74 10.76
N THR A 26 0.70 6.52 10.87
CA THR A 26 -0.43 6.21 11.75
C THR A 26 0.01 5.23 12.83
N SER A 27 -0.22 5.56 14.09
CA SER A 27 0.02 4.71 15.26
C SER A 27 -1.32 4.29 15.85
N LEU A 28 -1.58 2.98 15.93
CA LEU A 28 -2.74 2.39 16.59
C LEU A 28 -2.26 1.68 17.85
N LYS A 29 -2.64 2.19 19.03
CA LYS A 29 -2.09 1.74 20.32
C LYS A 29 -3.06 0.90 21.12
N LEU A 30 -2.54 0.01 21.96
CA LEU A 30 -3.35 -0.93 22.74
C LEU A 30 -4.42 -0.26 23.59
N ASN A 31 -4.12 0.92 24.14
CA ASN A 31 -5.03 1.71 24.97
C ASN A 31 -6.11 2.47 24.18
N GLY A 32 -6.18 2.28 22.85
CA GLY A 32 -7.14 2.96 21.97
C GLY A 32 -6.68 4.32 21.45
N ASP A 33 -5.51 4.82 21.86
CA ASP A 33 -4.98 6.06 21.29
C ASP A 33 -4.60 5.87 19.82
N ILE A 34 -4.88 6.90 19.02
CA ILE A 34 -4.57 6.96 17.60
C ILE A 34 -3.85 8.26 17.32
N ASP A 35 -2.61 8.17 16.86
CA ASP A 35 -1.83 9.31 16.40
C ASP A 35 -1.65 9.23 14.88
N ARG A 36 -1.93 10.33 14.17
CA ARG A 36 -1.64 10.48 12.75
C ARG A 36 -0.75 11.71 12.53
N LEU A 37 0.40 11.51 11.92
CA LEU A 37 1.36 12.56 11.62
C LEU A 37 1.46 12.71 10.11
N TYR A 38 1.28 13.93 9.61
CA TYR A 38 1.27 14.22 8.17
C TYR A 38 2.46 15.09 7.82
N TYR A 39 3.28 14.62 6.90
CA TYR A 39 4.48 15.30 6.44
C TYR A 39 4.36 15.65 4.97
N ARG A 40 4.79 16.86 4.62
CA ARG A 40 5.00 17.28 3.24
C ARG A 40 6.48 17.19 2.93
N ARG A 41 6.81 16.50 1.85
CA ARG A 41 8.19 16.42 1.39
C ARG A 41 8.65 17.76 0.80
N GLU A 42 9.77 18.28 1.27
CA GLU A 42 10.41 19.44 0.64
C GLU A 42 11.22 18.99 -0.59
N SER A 43 11.16 19.76 -1.67
CA SER A 43 11.87 19.45 -2.91
C SER A 43 13.38 19.51 -2.68
N GLY A 44 14.10 18.40 -2.88
CA GLY A 44 15.57 18.35 -2.83
C GLY A 44 16.18 17.66 -1.59
N ALA A 45 15.38 17.28 -0.58
CA ALA A 45 15.87 16.47 0.53
C ALA A 45 15.97 14.99 0.11
N GLY A 46 17.17 14.60 -0.34
CA GLY A 46 17.58 13.20 -0.28
C GLY A 46 17.55 12.76 1.18
N ALA A 47 16.73 11.76 1.49
CA ALA A 47 16.51 11.28 2.85
C ALA A 47 17.80 10.68 3.43
N THR A 48 18.58 11.51 4.13
CA THR A 48 19.70 11.07 4.97
C THR A 48 19.33 11.19 6.44
N GLN A 49 19.11 10.03 7.04
CA GLN A 49 19.38 9.65 8.44
C GLN A 49 19.61 10.79 9.45
N LYS A 50 18.55 11.46 9.91
CA LYS A 50 18.27 11.80 11.33
C LYS A 50 17.18 12.86 11.50
N ASP A 51 16.88 13.60 10.45
CA ASP A 51 15.69 14.44 10.37
C ASP A 51 14.84 13.98 9.20
N SER A 52 13.58 13.72 9.48
CA SER A 52 12.54 13.54 8.49
C SER A 52 12.58 14.74 7.55
N GLY A 53 13.10 14.57 6.33
CA GLY A 53 13.20 15.64 5.32
C GLY A 53 11.84 16.14 4.79
N GLY A 54 10.78 15.96 5.58
CA GLY A 54 9.45 16.48 5.34
C GLY A 54 9.04 17.42 6.48
N LEU A 55 8.43 18.54 6.12
CA LEU A 55 7.82 19.47 7.05
C LEU A 55 6.58 18.81 7.65
N LEU A 56 6.50 18.72 8.98
CA LEU A 56 5.27 18.32 9.67
C LEU A 56 4.19 19.37 9.35
N VAL A 57 3.15 18.95 8.63
CA VAL A 57 2.03 19.80 8.22
C VAL A 57 0.96 19.83 9.30
N SER A 58 0.61 18.67 9.81
CA SER A 58 -0.43 18.52 10.82
C SER A 58 -0.21 17.25 11.65
N LYS A 59 -0.85 17.24 12.81
CA LYS A 59 -0.90 16.09 13.71
C LYS A 59 -2.33 15.94 14.18
N ASP A 60 -2.91 14.77 13.95
CA ASP A 60 -4.20 14.39 14.52
C ASP A 60 -3.94 13.47 15.70
N VAL A 61 -4.39 13.88 16.88
CA VAL A 61 -4.35 13.06 18.09
C VAL A 61 -5.78 12.75 18.45
N GLY A 62 -6.12 11.47 18.49
CA GLY A 62 -7.43 11.06 18.94
C GLY A 62 -7.43 9.72 19.62
N GLU A 63 -8.63 9.23 19.86
CA GLU A 63 -8.85 7.97 20.55
C GLU A 63 -9.96 7.19 19.85
N CYS A 64 -9.88 5.88 19.98
CA CYS A 64 -11.02 5.02 19.73
C CYS A 64 -12.08 5.28 20.80
N PHE A 65 -13.25 5.70 20.36
CA PHE A 65 -14.43 5.83 21.21
C PHE A 65 -15.22 4.52 21.26
N GLN A 66 -15.41 3.89 20.10
CA GLN A 66 -16.11 2.61 19.97
C GLN A 66 -15.53 1.81 18.82
N LEU A 67 -15.39 0.49 19.00
CA LEU A 67 -14.95 -0.43 17.97
C LEU A 67 -15.93 -1.59 17.87
N ASN A 68 -16.47 -1.80 16.68
CA ASN A 68 -17.41 -2.88 16.39
C ASN A 68 -16.85 -3.76 15.26
N LEU A 69 -16.75 -5.07 15.51
CA LEU A 69 -16.42 -6.02 14.45
C LEU A 69 -17.68 -6.27 13.61
N LYS A 70 -17.60 -6.00 12.31
CA LYS A 70 -18.56 -6.46 11.31
C LYS A 70 -18.05 -7.74 10.67
N ARG A 71 -18.86 -8.32 9.78
CA ARG A 71 -18.55 -9.62 9.15
C ARG A 71 -17.20 -9.65 8.44
N TYR A 72 -16.76 -8.54 7.86
CA TYR A 72 -15.56 -8.47 7.00
C TYR A 72 -14.60 -7.30 7.32
N TYR A 73 -14.97 -6.42 8.25
CA TYR A 73 -14.23 -5.20 8.55
C TYR A 73 -14.57 -4.71 9.97
N TYR A 74 -13.81 -3.75 10.48
CA TYR A 74 -14.08 -3.08 11.75
C TYR A 74 -14.69 -1.71 11.50
N GLU A 75 -15.71 -1.35 12.28
CA GLU A 75 -16.18 0.02 12.38
C GLU A 75 -15.62 0.64 13.65
N LEU A 76 -14.82 1.68 13.45
CA LEU A 76 -14.15 2.42 14.50
C LEU A 76 -14.73 3.83 14.54
N ILE A 77 -15.31 4.21 15.66
CA ILE A 77 -15.63 5.60 15.95
C ILE A 77 -14.38 6.25 16.53
N TYR A 78 -13.72 7.06 15.72
CA TYR A 78 -12.58 7.89 16.09
C TYR A 78 -13.06 9.22 16.65
N ARG A 79 -12.49 9.65 17.77
CA ARG A 79 -12.69 10.97 18.35
C ARG A 79 -11.41 11.77 18.26
N ASP A 80 -11.43 12.89 17.54
CA ASP A 80 -10.33 13.86 17.51
C ASP A 80 -10.33 14.67 18.82
N LYS A 81 -9.24 14.57 19.59
CA LYS A 81 -9.08 15.29 20.86
C LYS A 81 -8.85 16.79 20.67
N SER A 82 -8.39 17.21 19.49
CA SER A 82 -8.05 18.60 19.15
C SER A 82 -9.27 19.36 18.63
N GLN A 83 -10.03 18.74 17.74
CA GLN A 83 -11.18 19.37 17.06
C GLN A 83 -12.52 19.05 17.74
N SER A 84 -12.54 18.18 18.75
CA SER A 84 -13.77 17.72 19.43
C SER A 84 -14.83 17.16 18.48
N CYS A 85 -14.40 16.54 17.37
CA CYS A 85 -15.28 15.90 16.40
C CYS A 85 -15.10 14.39 16.36
N PHE A 86 -16.05 13.73 15.72
CA PHE A 86 -16.07 12.29 15.53
C PHE A 86 -16.03 11.94 14.05
N GLN A 87 -15.35 10.84 13.74
CA GLN A 87 -15.34 10.22 12.43
C GLN A 87 -15.59 8.73 12.59
N CYS A 88 -16.28 8.12 11.63
CA CYS A 88 -16.27 6.68 11.51
C CYS A 88 -15.19 6.24 10.53
N TYR A 89 -14.40 5.23 10.91
CA TYR A 89 -13.47 4.52 10.05
C TYR A 89 -13.99 3.10 9.81
N GLN A 90 -14.09 2.70 8.54
CA GLN A 90 -14.28 1.31 8.13
C GLN A 90 -12.91 0.71 7.79
N MET A 91 -12.42 -0.21 8.62
CA MET A 91 -11.07 -0.78 8.51
C MET A 91 -11.13 -2.23 8.04
N PHE A 92 -10.54 -2.50 6.88
CA PHE A 92 -10.49 -3.80 6.23
C PHE A 92 -9.09 -4.39 6.41
N ASN A 93 -9.00 -5.45 7.21
CA ASN A 93 -7.76 -6.19 7.35
C ASN A 93 -7.53 -7.06 6.10
N ARG A 94 -6.71 -6.60 5.16
CA ARG A 94 -6.50 -7.27 3.87
C ARG A 94 -5.49 -8.41 3.98
N THR A 95 -4.39 -8.16 4.68
CA THR A 95 -3.29 -9.11 4.93
C THR A 95 -2.73 -8.83 6.32
N LYS A 96 -1.74 -9.60 6.80
CA LYS A 96 -1.16 -9.31 8.12
C LYS A 96 -0.36 -8.00 8.15
N ASN A 97 -0.04 -7.45 6.97
CA ASN A 97 0.76 -6.25 6.80
C ASN A 97 -0.05 -5.05 6.28
N ILE A 98 -1.27 -5.27 5.76
CA ILE A 98 -2.02 -4.28 5.02
C ILE A 98 -3.43 -4.11 5.59
N ILE A 99 -3.72 -2.88 5.99
CA ILE A 99 -5.07 -2.44 6.34
C ILE A 99 -5.52 -1.42 5.29
N GLN A 100 -6.74 -1.58 4.76
CA GLN A 100 -7.38 -0.52 4.01
C GLN A 100 -8.43 0.17 4.87
N LEU A 101 -8.54 1.50 4.80
CA LEU A 101 -9.59 2.22 5.50
C LEU A 101 -10.32 3.22 4.61
N ARG A 102 -11.60 3.42 4.93
CA ARG A 102 -12.43 4.54 4.50
C ARG A 102 -12.87 5.31 5.72
N LYS A 103 -13.10 6.61 5.56
CA LYS A 103 -13.51 7.47 6.68
C LYS A 103 -14.65 8.39 6.30
N SER A 104 -15.49 8.70 7.27
CA SER A 104 -16.51 9.75 7.13
C SER A 104 -15.88 11.14 7.26
N SER A 105 -16.69 12.15 6.96
CA SER A 105 -16.43 13.53 7.38
C SER A 105 -16.37 13.64 8.90
N CYS A 106 -15.71 14.70 9.38
CA CYS A 106 -15.62 15.08 10.79
C CYS A 106 -16.93 15.76 11.22
N GLU A 107 -17.64 15.13 12.16
CA GLU A 107 -18.95 15.58 12.65
C GLU A 107 -18.85 16.02 14.11
N GLU A 108 -19.41 17.19 14.44
CA GLU A 108 -19.39 17.74 15.81
C GLU A 108 -20.37 17.03 16.76
N ILE A 109 -20.06 17.07 18.07
CA ILE A 109 -20.85 16.43 19.15
C ILE A 109 -22.34 16.81 19.13
N THR A 110 -22.64 18.08 18.87
CA THR A 110 -24.00 18.64 18.92
C THR A 110 -24.94 18.01 17.88
N LEU A 111 -24.39 17.59 16.73
CA LEU A 111 -25.14 16.88 15.68
C LEU A 111 -25.42 15.44 16.10
N LEU A 112 -24.50 14.81 16.84
CA LEU A 112 -24.61 13.42 17.28
C LEU A 112 -25.59 13.23 18.46
N THR A 113 -25.77 14.25 19.31
CA THR A 113 -26.73 14.17 20.43
C THR A 113 -28.16 14.48 20.01
N ASN A 114 -28.36 15.23 18.92
CA ASN A 114 -29.69 15.74 18.55
C ASN A 114 -30.32 15.03 17.35
N GLN A 115 -29.54 14.42 16.43
CA GLN A 115 -30.10 13.81 15.21
C GLN A 115 -29.38 12.55 14.70
N MET A 116 -28.08 12.36 14.94
CA MET A 116 -27.30 11.28 14.32
C MET A 116 -26.66 10.35 15.37
N ASN A 117 -27.04 9.07 15.41
CA ASN A 117 -26.35 8.12 16.27
C ASN A 117 -24.99 7.66 15.66
N PHE A 118 -24.11 7.04 16.45
CA PHE A 118 -22.79 6.59 15.97
C PHE A 118 -22.87 5.55 14.83
N GLU A 119 -23.93 4.77 14.75
CA GLU A 119 -24.13 3.83 13.64
C GLU A 119 -24.45 4.57 12.34
N GLU A 120 -25.25 5.64 12.41
CA GLU A 120 -25.54 6.52 11.28
C GLU A 120 -24.29 7.25 10.78
N LEU A 121 -23.38 7.64 11.66
CA LEU A 121 -22.10 8.23 11.26
C LEU A 121 -21.34 7.31 10.30
N CYS A 122 -21.28 6.01 10.58
CA CYS A 122 -20.63 5.04 9.70
C CYS A 122 -21.35 4.82 8.36
N ARG A 123 -22.65 5.09 8.30
CA ARG A 123 -23.44 5.01 7.05
C ARG A 123 -23.23 6.21 6.14
N THR A 124 -22.62 7.29 6.63
CA THR A 124 -22.28 8.46 5.79
C THR A 124 -21.05 8.23 4.91
N ILE A 125 -20.30 7.15 5.15
CA ILE A 125 -19.16 6.77 4.32
C ILE A 125 -19.66 6.33 2.95
N ASP A 126 -19.25 7.06 1.91
CA ASP A 126 -19.52 6.66 0.53
C ASP A 126 -18.84 5.32 0.20
N GLU A 127 -19.62 4.34 -0.24
CA GLU A 127 -19.13 3.03 -0.66
C GLU A 127 -18.22 3.09 -1.90
N GLN A 128 -18.24 4.20 -2.64
CA GLN A 128 -17.36 4.47 -3.77
C GLN A 128 -16.12 5.28 -3.39
N SER A 129 -16.03 5.74 -2.13
CA SER A 129 -14.85 6.48 -1.67
C SER A 129 -13.58 5.64 -1.80
N GLU A 130 -12.47 6.32 -2.10
CA GLU A 130 -11.18 5.68 -2.24
C GLU A 130 -10.68 5.11 -0.90
N PHE A 131 -9.97 3.99 -0.98
CA PHE A 131 -9.33 3.40 0.18
C PHE A 131 -7.99 4.06 0.46
N ILE A 132 -7.79 4.51 1.70
CA ILE A 132 -6.46 4.77 2.23
C ILE A 132 -5.81 3.41 2.55
N THR A 133 -4.61 3.16 2.02
CA THR A 133 -3.88 1.90 2.27
C THR A 133 -2.78 2.12 3.29
N LEU A 134 -2.89 1.46 4.44
CA LEU A 134 -1.93 1.48 5.53
C LEU A 134 -0.99 0.28 5.42
N PHE A 135 0.30 0.55 5.30
CA PHE A 135 1.38 -0.44 5.27
C PHE A 135 2.02 -0.56 6.64
N SER A 136 2.03 -1.76 7.23
CA SER A 136 2.71 -2.01 8.49
C SER A 136 4.20 -1.70 8.39
N LYS A 137 4.74 -0.94 9.34
CA LYS A 137 6.19 -0.68 9.45
C LYS A 137 6.97 -1.89 9.98
N SER A 138 6.31 -2.77 10.73
CA SER A 138 6.88 -4.01 11.26
C SER A 138 6.48 -5.23 10.41
N TYR A 139 6.41 -5.03 9.10
CA TYR A 139 5.93 -6.03 8.17
C TYR A 139 6.76 -7.32 8.16
N SER A 140 6.13 -8.43 7.80
CA SER A 140 6.79 -9.71 7.56
C SER A 140 6.40 -10.31 6.21
N ALA A 141 7.26 -11.15 5.66
CA ALA A 141 7.12 -11.69 4.31
C ALA A 141 5.82 -12.49 4.14
N GLU A 142 5.12 -12.33 3.02
CA GLU A 142 3.97 -13.15 2.62
C GLU A 142 4.16 -13.75 1.23
N GLU A 143 3.50 -14.86 0.94
CA GLU A 143 3.50 -15.46 -0.38
C GLU A 143 2.68 -14.61 -1.39
N CYS A 144 3.29 -14.20 -2.52
CA CYS A 144 2.59 -13.59 -3.68
C CYS A 144 2.50 -14.50 -4.91
N ARG A 145 2.61 -15.82 -4.75
CA ARG A 145 2.56 -16.75 -5.89
C ARG A 145 1.35 -16.56 -6.81
N ARG A 146 0.22 -16.11 -6.24
CA ARG A 146 -1.02 -15.82 -6.98
C ARG A 146 -0.89 -14.66 -7.96
N THR A 147 0.10 -13.79 -7.78
CA THR A 147 0.34 -12.60 -8.60
C THR A 147 1.59 -12.74 -9.44
N MET A 148 2.69 -13.21 -8.85
CA MET A 148 3.99 -13.28 -9.51
C MET A 148 4.69 -14.61 -9.23
N TYR A 149 4.78 -15.45 -10.26
CA TYR A 149 5.49 -16.72 -10.21
C TYR A 149 6.21 -16.99 -11.53
N GLY A 150 7.55 -16.97 -11.54
CA GLY A 150 8.32 -17.29 -12.74
C GLY A 150 9.47 -16.34 -13.00
N THR A 151 10.04 -16.46 -14.20
CA THR A 151 11.04 -15.55 -14.75
C THR A 151 10.50 -14.96 -16.04
N TYR A 152 10.51 -13.64 -16.13
CA TYR A 152 9.87 -12.90 -17.20
C TYR A 152 10.80 -11.82 -17.73
N HIS A 153 10.69 -11.57 -19.03
CA HIS A 153 11.03 -10.29 -19.61
C HIS A 153 9.90 -9.31 -19.29
N PHE A 154 10.20 -8.03 -19.12
CA PHE A 154 9.14 -7.04 -19.02
C PHE A 154 9.46 -5.76 -19.80
N THR A 155 8.42 -5.16 -20.36
CA THR A 155 8.43 -3.80 -20.89
C THR A 155 7.75 -2.88 -19.88
N TYR A 156 8.17 -1.62 -19.80
CA TYR A 156 7.56 -0.65 -18.90
C TYR A 156 7.34 0.73 -19.53
N GLU A 157 6.33 1.43 -19.05
CA GLU A 157 5.94 2.78 -19.48
C GLU A 157 5.56 3.61 -18.24
N PHE A 158 6.09 4.83 -18.14
CA PHE A 158 5.73 5.78 -17.09
C PHE A 158 4.80 6.85 -17.66
N ARG A 159 3.59 6.95 -17.11
CA ARG A 159 2.57 7.89 -17.60
C ARG A 159 3.02 9.36 -17.50
N GLU A 160 3.74 9.71 -16.44
CA GLU A 160 4.23 11.08 -16.19
C GLU A 160 5.56 11.38 -16.90
N GLY A 161 6.23 10.35 -17.44
CA GLY A 161 7.59 10.43 -17.98
C GLY A 161 7.68 10.74 -19.48
N GLY A 162 6.55 10.88 -20.17
CA GLY A 162 6.47 11.05 -21.62
C GLY A 162 5.99 9.79 -22.34
N ILE A 163 5.65 9.93 -23.63
CA ILE A 163 5.08 8.86 -24.45
C ILE A 163 6.18 7.87 -24.84
N GLY A 164 6.04 6.60 -24.44
CA GLY A 164 6.84 5.52 -25.00
C GLY A 164 7.05 4.33 -24.08
N ILE A 165 7.14 3.15 -24.69
CA ILE A 165 7.35 1.86 -24.02
C ILE A 165 8.84 1.55 -24.05
N CYS A 166 9.45 1.36 -22.87
CA CYS A 166 10.81 0.85 -22.77
C CYS A 166 10.80 -0.68 -22.81
N ASP A 167 11.30 -1.21 -23.92
CA ASP A 167 11.59 -2.62 -24.13
C ASP A 167 13.13 -2.79 -24.21
N ASN A 168 13.73 -3.07 -23.06
CA ASN A 168 15.16 -3.36 -22.97
C ASN A 168 15.34 -4.86 -22.66
N PRO A 169 16.14 -5.63 -23.44
CA PRO A 169 16.35 -7.06 -23.22
C PRO A 169 16.89 -7.44 -21.83
N THR A 170 17.54 -6.49 -21.14
CA THR A 170 18.04 -6.68 -19.77
C THR A 170 16.97 -6.51 -18.70
N SER A 171 15.79 -5.99 -19.06
CA SER A 171 14.64 -5.88 -18.16
C SER A 171 14.11 -7.27 -17.83
N ARG A 172 14.20 -7.64 -16.55
CA ARG A 172 13.89 -8.98 -16.05
C ARG A 172 13.14 -8.93 -14.73
N LEU A 173 12.08 -9.72 -14.62
CA LEU A 173 11.35 -10.00 -13.39
C LEU A 173 11.59 -11.45 -13.00
N ILE A 174 12.07 -11.68 -11.78
CA ILE A 174 12.44 -13.00 -11.28
C ILE A 174 11.78 -13.19 -9.92
N SER A 175 10.87 -14.14 -9.78
CA SER A 175 10.17 -14.42 -8.51
C SER A 175 10.33 -15.85 -7.99
N CYS A 176 11.01 -16.73 -8.75
CA CYS A 176 11.24 -18.11 -8.35
C CYS A 176 12.15 -18.23 -7.11
N PRO A 177 11.99 -19.30 -6.30
CA PRO A 177 12.93 -19.61 -5.23
C PRO A 177 14.34 -19.87 -5.79
N ASP A 178 15.35 -19.26 -5.18
CA ASP A 178 16.76 -19.56 -5.50
C ASP A 178 17.05 -21.04 -5.15
N PRO A 179 17.77 -21.80 -6.00
CA PRO A 179 18.16 -23.16 -5.67
C PRO A 179 18.83 -23.23 -4.29
N GLY A 180 18.26 -24.01 -3.36
CA GLY A 180 18.75 -24.12 -1.97
C GLY A 180 18.01 -23.26 -0.95
N THR A 181 17.01 -22.45 -1.35
CA THR A 181 16.07 -21.87 -0.37
C THR A 181 15.19 -22.97 0.25
N PRO A 182 14.94 -22.94 1.58
CA PRO A 182 14.00 -23.86 2.22
C PRO A 182 12.64 -23.80 1.53
N PHE A 183 11.96 -24.94 1.38
CA PHE A 183 10.63 -25.05 0.75
C PHE A 183 9.57 -24.11 1.34
N GLU A 184 9.81 -23.53 2.51
CA GLU A 184 8.89 -22.67 3.25
C GLU A 184 8.90 -21.18 2.82
N ALA A 185 9.94 -20.70 2.12
CA ALA A 185 10.09 -19.28 1.71
C ALA A 185 9.73 -19.01 0.24
N VAL A 186 8.92 -19.89 -0.37
CA VAL A 186 8.67 -19.90 -1.81
C VAL A 186 7.82 -18.70 -2.23
N ASN A 187 8.37 -17.83 -3.10
CA ASN A 187 7.71 -16.65 -3.69
C ASN A 187 7.29 -15.55 -2.71
N GLU A 188 8.05 -15.38 -1.63
CA GLU A 188 7.89 -14.23 -0.73
C GLU A 188 8.66 -12.99 -1.21
N ARG A 189 9.51 -13.16 -2.22
CA ARG A 189 10.35 -12.12 -2.79
C ARG A 189 10.38 -12.22 -4.31
N PHE A 190 10.57 -11.08 -4.95
CA PHE A 190 10.84 -11.00 -6.38
C PHE A 190 11.80 -9.85 -6.68
N ARG A 191 12.55 -9.99 -7.76
CA ARG A 191 13.50 -8.98 -8.24
C ARG A 191 13.01 -8.40 -9.56
N MET A 192 13.01 -7.09 -9.66
CA MET A 192 12.79 -6.38 -10.93
C MET A 192 14.06 -5.62 -11.28
N LYS A 193 14.71 -6.06 -12.36
CA LYS A 193 15.83 -5.35 -12.97
C LYS A 193 15.29 -4.53 -14.13
N TYR A 194 15.40 -3.22 -14.06
CA TYR A 194 15.05 -2.26 -15.11
C TYR A 194 16.27 -1.98 -15.97
N GLY A 195 16.10 -2.01 -17.29
CA GLY A 195 17.10 -1.56 -18.24
C GLY A 195 16.77 -0.17 -18.81
N TYR A 196 17.77 0.67 -18.96
CA TYR A 196 17.67 1.99 -19.60
C TYR A 196 17.44 1.89 -21.12
N CYS A 197 16.48 2.65 -21.64
CA CYS A 197 16.21 2.81 -23.06
C CYS A 197 16.71 4.19 -23.54
N LYS A 198 17.75 4.21 -24.37
CA LYS A 198 18.39 5.47 -24.86
C LYS A 198 17.42 6.48 -25.49
N HIS A 199 16.31 6.01 -26.04
CA HIS A 199 15.31 6.85 -26.72
C HIS A 199 14.21 7.37 -25.78
N LEU A 200 14.22 6.99 -24.50
CA LEU A 200 13.19 7.33 -23.52
C LEU A 200 13.82 7.93 -22.28
N THR A 201 13.63 9.23 -22.07
CA THR A 201 14.20 9.98 -20.94
C THR A 201 13.65 9.54 -19.58
N SER A 202 12.46 8.95 -19.55
CA SER A 202 11.83 8.38 -18.36
C SER A 202 12.33 6.97 -18.00
N SER A 203 13.07 6.34 -18.89
CA SER A 203 13.66 5.02 -18.63
C SER A 203 14.90 5.16 -17.75
N PHE A 204 15.23 4.10 -17.01
CA PHE A 204 16.37 4.08 -16.10
C PHE A 204 16.91 2.67 -15.90
N ASP A 205 18.17 2.60 -15.46
CA ASP A 205 18.72 1.37 -14.91
C ASP A 205 18.44 1.32 -13.41
N ALA A 206 17.78 0.25 -12.96
CA ALA A 206 17.59 -0.02 -11.54
C ALA A 206 17.54 -1.51 -11.27
N ASP A 207 17.84 -1.86 -10.04
CA ASP A 207 17.78 -3.23 -9.57
C ASP A 207 17.07 -3.23 -8.22
N GLN A 208 15.81 -3.66 -8.24
CA GLN A 208 14.90 -3.59 -7.10
C GLN A 208 14.64 -5.01 -6.60
N LEU A 209 14.80 -5.19 -5.30
CA LEU A 209 14.46 -6.43 -4.61
C LEU A 209 13.23 -6.16 -3.76
N TYR A 210 12.15 -6.85 -4.06
CA TYR A 210 10.87 -6.67 -3.41
C TYR A 210 10.55 -7.83 -2.49
N GLN A 211 10.11 -7.52 -1.28
CA GLN A 211 9.46 -8.45 -0.37
C GLN A 211 7.96 -8.25 -0.45
N CYS A 212 7.23 -9.35 -0.64
CA CYS A 212 5.78 -9.33 -0.69
C CYS A 212 5.19 -9.13 0.71
N LEU A 213 4.14 -8.31 0.76
CA LEU A 213 3.35 -8.00 1.96
C LEU A 213 1.95 -8.63 1.92
N GLY A 214 1.63 -9.30 0.81
CA GLY A 214 0.41 -10.07 0.57
C GLY A 214 -0.39 -9.54 -0.63
N SER A 215 -1.44 -10.29 -0.98
CA SER A 215 -2.33 -9.97 -2.10
C SER A 215 -3.79 -10.19 -1.74
N TRP A 216 -4.68 -9.39 -2.31
CA TRP A 216 -6.13 -9.51 -2.10
C TRP A 216 -6.90 -9.20 -3.38
N LEU A 217 -8.11 -9.76 -3.44
CA LEU A 217 -9.08 -9.47 -4.50
C LEU A 217 -9.88 -8.22 -4.15
N THR A 218 -10.02 -7.34 -5.11
CA THR A 218 -10.95 -6.20 -5.05
C THR A 218 -12.32 -6.62 -5.56
N THR A 219 -13.35 -5.81 -5.26
CA THR A 219 -14.75 -6.11 -5.59
C THR A 219 -15.03 -6.16 -7.10
N ASP A 220 -14.23 -5.47 -7.89
CA ASP A 220 -14.24 -5.45 -9.35
C ASP A 220 -13.44 -6.61 -9.98
N GLY A 221 -12.87 -7.51 -9.17
CA GLY A 221 -12.16 -8.70 -9.63
C GLY A 221 -10.68 -8.48 -9.97
N ASN A 222 -10.12 -7.30 -9.71
CA ASN A 222 -8.68 -7.08 -9.78
C ASN A 222 -7.96 -7.77 -8.61
N ILE A 223 -6.66 -8.04 -8.79
CA ILE A 223 -5.76 -8.55 -7.76
C ILE A 223 -4.78 -7.44 -7.44
N ILE A 224 -4.82 -6.93 -6.20
CA ILE A 224 -3.81 -6.00 -5.69
C ILE A 224 -2.77 -6.79 -4.91
N THR A 225 -1.50 -6.47 -5.12
CA THR A 225 -0.37 -7.00 -4.36
C THR A 225 0.44 -5.86 -3.81
N ALA A 226 0.68 -5.88 -2.50
CA ALA A 226 1.51 -4.92 -1.81
C ALA A 226 2.92 -5.50 -1.62
N PHE A 227 3.94 -4.65 -1.76
CA PHE A 227 5.34 -5.06 -1.61
C PHE A 227 6.21 -3.93 -1.09
N ALA A 228 7.32 -4.31 -0.46
CA ALA A 228 8.35 -3.43 0.09
C ALA A 228 9.67 -3.61 -0.66
N ASN A 229 10.30 -2.51 -1.07
CA ASN A 229 11.64 -2.54 -1.66
C ASN A 229 12.69 -2.73 -0.56
N GLU A 230 13.27 -3.92 -0.49
CA GLU A 230 14.28 -4.30 0.50
C GLU A 230 15.64 -3.62 0.27
N ARG A 231 15.85 -2.99 -0.88
CA ARG A 231 17.05 -2.16 -1.12
C ARG A 231 16.93 -0.75 -0.56
N VAL A 232 15.74 -0.35 -0.14
CA VAL A 232 15.48 0.94 0.47
C VAL A 232 15.63 0.79 1.99
N GLY A 233 16.40 1.68 2.61
CA GLY A 233 16.63 1.68 4.06
C GLY A 233 15.33 1.76 4.88
N SER A 234 15.37 1.27 6.12
CA SER A 234 14.18 1.12 6.99
C SER A 234 13.37 2.41 7.16
N GLU A 235 14.02 3.57 7.18
CA GLU A 235 13.38 4.86 7.43
C GLU A 235 12.81 5.55 6.18
N ARG A 236 13.05 5.01 4.98
CA ARG A 236 12.64 5.63 3.69
C ARG A 236 11.33 5.04 3.19
N TRP A 237 10.29 5.15 4.00
CA TRP A 237 8.97 4.56 3.75
C TRP A 237 8.36 4.96 2.39
N TYR A 238 8.55 6.23 2.00
CA TYR A 238 8.13 6.77 0.69
C TYR A 238 8.67 6.00 -0.50
N ASP A 239 9.93 5.56 -0.44
CA ASP A 239 10.59 4.84 -1.53
C ASP A 239 10.40 3.32 -1.41
N LYS A 240 9.92 2.87 -0.25
CA LYS A 240 9.86 1.45 0.11
C LYS A 240 8.57 0.79 -0.37
N PHE A 241 7.42 1.33 -0.01
CA PHE A 241 6.14 0.62 -0.18
C PHE A 241 5.45 0.95 -1.48
N ARG A 242 4.97 -0.09 -2.18
CA ARG A 242 4.29 0.03 -3.47
C ARG A 242 3.17 -1.00 -3.57
N CYS A 243 2.27 -0.76 -4.50
CA CYS A 243 1.23 -1.69 -4.91
C CYS A 243 1.40 -2.02 -6.39
N MET A 244 0.87 -3.17 -6.77
CA MET A 244 0.69 -3.54 -8.17
C MET A 244 -0.65 -4.24 -8.35
N LEU A 245 -1.32 -3.88 -9.42
CA LEU A 245 -2.65 -4.35 -9.80
C LEU A 245 -2.51 -5.21 -11.06
N THR A 246 -3.11 -6.39 -11.03
CA THR A 246 -3.29 -7.25 -12.20
C THR A 246 -4.70 -7.85 -12.22
N ARG A 247 -5.00 -8.62 -13.27
CA ARG A 247 -6.25 -9.37 -13.37
C ARG A 247 -5.98 -10.83 -13.69
N LYS A 248 -6.85 -11.69 -13.18
CA LYS A 248 -6.77 -13.15 -13.41
C LYS A 248 -6.90 -13.51 -14.90
N ASP A 249 -7.69 -12.77 -15.67
CA ASP A 249 -7.88 -12.98 -17.11
C ASP A 249 -6.81 -12.29 -17.98
N GLN A 250 -6.01 -11.39 -17.41
CA GLN A 250 -4.91 -10.70 -18.08
C GLN A 250 -3.63 -10.72 -17.22
N PRO A 251 -3.10 -11.92 -16.90
CA PRO A 251 -2.00 -12.06 -15.93
C PRO A 251 -0.65 -11.54 -16.44
N GLN A 252 -0.61 -11.01 -17.66
CA GLN A 252 0.56 -10.43 -18.29
C GLN A 252 0.62 -8.90 -18.18
N TRP A 253 -0.49 -8.25 -17.79
CA TRP A 253 -0.56 -6.79 -17.65
C TRP A 253 -0.60 -6.42 -16.17
N PHE A 254 0.18 -5.40 -15.83
CA PHE A 254 0.30 -4.89 -14.47
C PHE A 254 0.34 -3.37 -14.49
N ALA A 255 -0.33 -2.77 -13.52
CA ALA A 255 -0.16 -1.37 -13.16
C ALA A 255 0.51 -1.31 -11.80
N LYS A 256 1.58 -0.53 -11.66
CA LYS A 256 2.36 -0.35 -10.43
C LYS A 256 2.26 1.09 -9.95
N SER A 257 2.11 1.27 -8.65
CA SER A 257 1.99 2.60 -8.04
C SER A 257 3.34 3.31 -7.99
N LEU A 258 3.33 4.65 -7.92
CA LEU A 258 4.53 5.44 -7.63
C LEU A 258 4.78 5.60 -6.15
N PHE A 259 3.75 5.49 -5.31
CA PHE A 259 3.80 5.72 -3.87
C PHE A 259 3.10 4.59 -3.10
N ALA A 260 3.07 4.70 -1.77
CA ALA A 260 2.36 3.80 -0.87
C ALA A 260 0.84 4.05 -0.88
N GLU A 261 0.25 3.98 -2.07
CA GLU A 261 -1.13 4.32 -2.35
C GLU A 261 -1.70 3.38 -3.44
N CYS A 262 -2.50 2.39 -3.03
CA CYS A 262 -3.08 1.43 -3.97
C CYS A 262 -4.32 1.96 -4.70
N SER A 263 -5.02 2.96 -4.15
CA SER A 263 -6.21 3.58 -4.75
C SER A 263 -5.94 4.20 -6.11
N SER A 264 -4.70 4.64 -6.35
CA SER A 264 -4.24 5.16 -7.65
C SER A 264 -4.27 4.14 -8.79
N LEU A 265 -4.49 2.85 -8.49
CA LEU A 265 -4.53 1.76 -9.46
C LEU A 265 -5.98 1.34 -9.74
N SER A 266 -6.48 1.62 -10.94
CA SER A 266 -7.85 1.29 -11.35
C SER A 266 -7.92 0.11 -12.33
N SER A 267 -6.86 -0.11 -13.13
CA SER A 267 -6.82 -1.14 -14.17
C SER A 267 -5.38 -1.61 -14.41
N PRO A 268 -5.14 -2.86 -14.86
CA PRO A 268 -3.79 -3.32 -15.19
C PRO A 268 -3.18 -2.59 -16.40
N THR A 269 -4.03 -1.90 -17.17
CA THR A 269 -3.64 -1.19 -18.39
C THR A 269 -3.58 0.33 -18.21
N ASP A 270 -4.07 0.83 -17.08
CA ASP A 270 -4.10 2.25 -16.73
C ASP A 270 -3.58 2.46 -15.30
N GLY A 271 -2.35 2.96 -15.21
CA GLY A 271 -1.72 3.29 -13.95
C GLY A 271 -0.44 4.09 -14.14
N PRO A 272 0.19 4.54 -13.03
CA PRO A 272 1.36 5.42 -13.09
C PRO A 272 2.57 4.77 -13.80
N GLU A 273 2.82 3.51 -13.49
CA GLU A 273 3.77 2.66 -14.19
C GLU A 273 3.03 1.45 -14.75
N LYS A 274 3.09 1.27 -16.05
CA LYS A 274 2.52 0.11 -16.72
C LYS A 274 3.63 -0.89 -17.02
N VAL A 275 3.41 -2.14 -16.67
CA VAL A 275 4.37 -3.24 -16.85
C VAL A 275 3.68 -4.38 -17.61
N ILE A 276 4.29 -4.83 -18.69
CA ILE A 276 3.82 -5.99 -19.45
C ILE A 276 4.90 -7.05 -19.39
N ILE A 277 4.55 -8.26 -18.93
CA ILE A 277 5.50 -9.36 -18.78
C ILE A 277 5.35 -10.40 -19.89
N THR A 278 6.46 -10.98 -20.31
CA THR A 278 6.52 -12.11 -21.24
C THR A 278 7.37 -13.23 -20.62
N PRO A 279 6.86 -14.47 -20.49
CA PRO A 279 7.63 -15.56 -19.91
C PRO A 279 8.93 -15.80 -20.66
N ILE A 280 10.02 -16.04 -19.92
CA ILE A 280 11.26 -16.52 -20.50
C ILE A 280 11.27 -18.03 -20.34
N ILE A 281 11.16 -18.74 -21.46
CA ILE A 281 11.31 -20.19 -21.48
C ILE A 281 12.83 -20.46 -21.38
N PRO A 282 13.31 -21.19 -20.36
CA PRO A 282 14.70 -21.63 -20.34
C PRO A 282 14.97 -22.46 -21.60
N GLU A 283 16.01 -22.14 -22.37
CA GLU A 283 16.45 -23.05 -23.43
C GLU A 283 16.73 -24.41 -22.81
N GLU A 284 16.13 -25.47 -23.36
CA GLU A 284 16.49 -26.82 -22.98
C GLU A 284 17.98 -26.99 -23.24
N VAL A 285 18.75 -27.21 -22.17
CA VAL A 285 20.14 -27.62 -22.30
C VAL A 285 20.08 -29.02 -22.90
N SER A 286 20.21 -29.14 -24.22
CA SER A 286 20.39 -30.40 -24.91
C SER A 286 21.66 -31.05 -24.37
N SER A 287 21.48 -32.05 -23.51
CA SER A 287 22.53 -32.95 -23.02
C SER A 287 23.15 -33.76 -24.15
#